data_AF-A0A962Y814-F1
#
_entry.id   AF-A0A962Y814-F1
#
_cell.length_a   1.000
_cell.length_b   1.000
_cell.length_c   1.000
_cell.angle_alpha   90.00
_cell.angle_beta   90.00
_cell.angle_gamma   90.00
#
_symmetry.space_group_name_H-M   'P 1'
#
loop_
_entity.id
_entity.type
_entity.pdbx_description
1 polymer ?
#
loop_
_entity_poly.entity_id
_entity_poly.type
_entity_poly.pdbx_seq_one_letter_code
_entity_poly.pdbx_strand_id
1 'polypeptide(L)'
;RPILARIIVASQNTLAIAAAVVPLALLLGGALGLLAGYAGGWISALILRLADILMSFPSLLLAVVVLYVFEPRVANLILVLALTRMPVYIRTTRSEVLEIRERIFVDAARALGAGSLRIVCKHIAPLVFSTLITIATLDFAFVMLAESALSFLGIGIQPPEITWGLMV
;
A
#
# COMPACT_ATOMS: atom_id res chain seq x y z
N ARG A 1 25.45 20.34 18.49
CA ARG A 1 24.75 20.79 17.25
C ARG A 1 23.25 20.91 17.56
N PRO A 2 22.50 21.85 16.96
CA PRO A 2 21.12 22.13 17.36
C PRO A 2 20.16 20.99 16.98
N ILE A 3 19.47 20.43 18.00
CA ILE A 3 18.48 19.35 17.88
C ILE A 3 17.32 19.73 16.94
N LEU A 4 16.87 20.99 16.99
CA LEU A 4 15.77 21.49 16.17
C LEU A 4 16.02 21.33 14.67
N ALA A 5 17.25 21.61 14.20
CA ALA A 5 17.62 21.43 12.80
C ALA A 5 17.59 19.95 12.36
N ARG A 6 17.97 19.01 13.25
CA ARG A 6 17.87 17.58 12.96
C ARG A 6 16.43 17.11 12.89
N ILE A 7 15.54 17.60 13.76
CA ILE A 7 14.12 17.25 13.76
C ILE A 7 13.45 17.64 12.44
N ILE A 8 13.76 18.83 11.92
CA ILE A 8 13.19 19.32 10.65
C ILE A 8 13.68 18.49 9.45
N VAL A 9 14.96 18.16 9.39
CA VAL A 9 15.49 17.31 8.30
C VAL A 9 14.91 15.89 8.41
N ALA A 10 14.83 15.36 9.63
CA ALA A 10 14.28 14.04 9.88
C ALA A 10 12.79 13.92 9.53
N SER A 11 12.00 14.98 9.73
CA SER A 11 10.59 14.99 9.34
C SER A 11 10.42 14.94 7.83
N GLN A 12 11.25 15.67 7.08
CA GLN A 12 11.22 15.66 5.61
C GLN A 12 11.45 14.26 5.05
N ASN A 13 12.48 13.54 5.54
CA ASN A 13 12.76 12.18 5.07
C ASN A 13 11.64 11.21 5.46
N THR A 14 11.17 11.25 6.71
CA THR A 14 10.10 10.36 7.21
C THR A 14 8.81 10.56 6.41
N LEU A 15 8.42 11.81 6.16
CA LEU A 15 7.25 12.17 5.36
C LEU A 15 7.41 11.76 3.89
N ALA A 16 8.59 11.95 3.31
CA ALA A 16 8.87 11.58 1.92
C ALA A 16 8.74 10.06 1.69
N ILE A 17 9.21 9.26 2.65
CA ILE A 17 9.10 7.80 2.57
C ILE A 17 7.64 7.37 2.64
N ALA A 18 6.89 7.87 3.62
CA ALA A 18 5.46 7.58 3.73
C ALA A 18 4.68 8.02 2.48
N ALA A 19 5.02 9.20 1.93
CA ALA A 19 4.45 9.72 0.70
C ALA A 19 4.83 8.92 -0.56
N ALA A 20 5.91 8.14 -0.54
CA ALA A 20 6.26 7.23 -1.63
C ALA A 20 5.61 5.85 -1.46
N VAL A 21 5.61 5.32 -0.24
CA VAL A 21 5.08 3.98 0.09
C VAL A 21 3.57 3.90 -0.12
N VAL A 22 2.81 4.86 0.43
CA VAL A 22 1.35 4.78 0.47
C VAL A 22 0.74 4.82 -0.94
N PRO A 23 1.11 5.75 -1.83
CA PRO A 23 0.60 5.75 -3.20
C PRO A 23 1.02 4.50 -3.97
N LEU A 24 2.24 3.99 -3.77
CA LEU A 24 2.70 2.78 -4.43
C LEU A 24 1.86 1.56 -4.01
N ALA A 25 1.65 1.38 -2.70
CA ALA A 25 0.80 0.32 -2.15
C ALA A 25 -0.65 0.43 -2.61
N LEU A 26 -1.20 1.65 -2.61
CA LEU A 26 -2.56 1.94 -3.07
C LEU A 26 -2.72 1.64 -4.55
N LEU A 27 -1.80 2.08 -5.40
CA LEU A 27 -1.88 1.87 -6.86
C LEU A 27 -1.75 0.40 -7.22
N LEU A 28 -0.73 -0.30 -6.69
CA LEU A 28 -0.51 -1.70 -6.99
C LEU A 28 -1.60 -2.59 -6.36
N GLY A 29 -1.90 -2.37 -5.08
CA GLY A 29 -2.90 -3.15 -4.37
C GLY A 29 -4.32 -2.87 -4.86
N GLY A 30 -4.64 -1.61 -5.15
CA GLY A 30 -5.92 -1.22 -5.75
C GLY A 30 -6.09 -1.77 -7.16
N ALA A 31 -5.06 -1.72 -8.01
CA ALA A 31 -5.14 -2.32 -9.35
C ALA A 31 -5.36 -3.84 -9.30
N LEU A 32 -4.61 -4.56 -8.45
CA LEU A 32 -4.80 -5.99 -8.27
C LEU A 32 -6.14 -6.33 -7.62
N GLY A 33 -6.62 -5.52 -6.68
CA GLY A 33 -7.93 -5.70 -6.06
C GLY A 33 -9.08 -5.47 -7.04
N LEU A 34 -8.96 -4.49 -7.95
CA LEU A 34 -9.91 -4.26 -9.05
C LEU A 34 -9.95 -5.48 -9.97
N LEU A 35 -8.77 -5.99 -10.34
CA LEU A 35 -8.65 -7.19 -11.17
C LEU A 35 -9.27 -8.41 -10.48
N ALA A 36 -8.94 -8.64 -9.21
CA ALA A 36 -9.46 -9.77 -8.43
C ALA A 36 -10.98 -9.70 -8.22
N GLY A 37 -11.52 -8.51 -7.92
CA GLY A 37 -12.95 -8.32 -7.70
C GLY A 37 -13.79 -8.43 -8.98
N TYR A 38 -13.28 -7.89 -10.09
CA TYR A 38 -14.03 -7.83 -11.33
C TYR A 38 -13.89 -9.11 -12.18
N ALA A 39 -12.68 -9.65 -12.34
CA ALA A 39 -12.46 -10.86 -13.14
C ALA A 39 -12.93 -12.13 -12.42
N GLY A 40 -12.86 -12.16 -11.09
CA GLY A 40 -13.24 -13.33 -10.29
C GLY A 40 -12.40 -14.58 -10.58
N GLY A 41 -12.97 -15.75 -10.27
CA GLY A 41 -12.40 -17.06 -10.62
C GLY A 41 -10.99 -17.33 -10.09
N TRP A 42 -10.18 -18.04 -10.88
CA TRP A 42 -8.84 -18.47 -10.51
C TRP A 42 -7.85 -17.30 -10.36
N ILE A 43 -8.02 -16.22 -11.13
CA ILE A 43 -7.18 -15.01 -11.03
C ILE A 43 -7.37 -14.38 -9.65
N SER A 44 -8.63 -14.23 -9.20
CA SER A 44 -8.91 -13.74 -7.85
C SER A 44 -8.31 -14.66 -6.79
N ALA A 45 -8.39 -15.98 -6.96
CA ALA A 45 -7.84 -16.93 -6.01
C ALA A 45 -6.30 -16.82 -5.93
N LEU A 46 -5.62 -16.67 -7.06
CA LEU A 46 -4.16 -16.51 -7.11
C LEU A 46 -3.71 -15.21 -6.43
N ILE A 47 -4.35 -14.08 -6.76
CA ILE A 47 -4.01 -12.77 -6.18
C ILE A 47 -4.22 -12.79 -4.66
N LEU A 48 -5.36 -13.33 -4.20
CA LEU A 48 -5.62 -13.44 -2.77
C LEU A 48 -4.66 -14.40 -2.08
N ARG A 49 -4.29 -15.51 -2.72
CA ARG A 49 -3.33 -16.44 -2.14
C ARG A 49 -1.94 -15.84 -1.99
N LEU A 50 -1.49 -15.04 -2.95
CA LEU A 50 -0.26 -14.27 -2.81
C LEU A 50 -0.36 -13.26 -1.65
N ALA A 51 -1.48 -12.55 -1.55
CA ALA A 51 -1.74 -11.62 -0.44
C ALA A 51 -1.75 -12.34 0.93
N ASP A 52 -2.30 -13.56 0.99
CA ASP A 52 -2.32 -14.39 2.20
C ASP A 52 -0.93 -14.86 2.60
N ILE A 53 -0.08 -15.22 1.63
CA ILE A 53 1.32 -15.57 1.87
C ILE A 53 2.07 -14.38 2.49
N LEU A 54 1.89 -13.17 1.96
CA LEU A 54 2.50 -11.96 2.54
C LEU A 54 2.03 -11.72 3.98
N MET A 55 0.72 -11.84 4.23
CA MET A 55 0.12 -11.62 5.55
C MET A 55 0.40 -12.74 6.57
N SER A 56 0.92 -13.88 6.12
CA SER A 56 1.31 -14.97 7.03
C SER A 56 2.55 -14.62 7.87
N PHE A 57 3.36 -13.66 7.40
CA PHE A 57 4.51 -13.15 8.12
C PHE A 57 4.16 -11.84 8.83
N PRO A 58 4.59 -11.63 10.08
CA PRO A 58 4.51 -10.32 10.71
C PRO A 58 5.23 -9.27 9.86
N SER A 59 4.56 -8.16 9.56
CA SER A 59 5.03 -7.18 8.56
C SER A 59 6.40 -6.59 8.89
N LEU A 60 6.68 -6.31 10.16
CA LEU A 60 8.00 -5.84 10.61
C LEU A 60 9.08 -6.91 10.45
N LEU A 61 8.78 -8.18 10.76
CA LEU A 61 9.75 -9.27 10.57
C LEU A 61 10.07 -9.46 9.09
N LEU A 62 9.05 -9.43 8.23
CA LEU A 62 9.25 -9.49 6.79
C LEU A 62 10.15 -8.33 6.31
N ALA A 63 9.87 -7.11 6.77
CA ALA A 63 10.68 -5.94 6.42
C ALA A 63 12.14 -6.07 6.88
N VAL A 64 12.37 -6.52 8.11
CA VAL A 64 13.72 -6.78 8.65
C VAL A 64 14.46 -7.81 7.82
N VAL A 65 13.85 -8.97 7.53
CA VAL A 65 14.51 -10.04 6.78
C VAL A 65 14.87 -9.57 5.38
N VAL A 66 13.96 -8.88 4.69
CA VAL A 66 14.22 -8.34 3.35
C VAL A 66 15.35 -7.30 3.40
N LEU A 67 15.31 -6.34 4.30
CA LEU A 67 16.36 -5.29 4.40
C LEU A 67 17.69 -5.79 4.95
N TYR A 68 17.72 -7.00 5.52
CA TYR A 68 18.97 -7.66 5.89
C TYR A 68 19.58 -8.41 4.69
N VAL A 69 18.74 -9.04 3.87
CA VAL A 69 19.17 -9.77 2.66
C VAL A 69 19.54 -8.81 1.53
N PHE A 70 18.76 -7.75 1.35
CA PHE A 70 19.01 -6.69 0.38
C PHE A 70 19.70 -5.52 1.08
N GLU A 71 20.71 -4.90 0.46
CA GLU A 71 21.39 -3.74 1.06
C GLU A 71 20.38 -2.67 1.55
N PRO A 72 20.57 -2.11 2.76
CA PRO A 72 19.69 -1.06 3.28
C PRO A 72 19.76 0.21 2.42
N ARG A 73 18.76 0.39 1.56
CA ARG A 73 18.59 1.57 0.70
C ARG A 73 17.16 2.08 0.85
N VAL A 74 16.97 3.40 0.75
CA VAL A 74 15.64 4.04 0.81
C VAL A 74 14.66 3.39 -0.18
N ALA A 75 15.13 3.06 -1.38
CA ALA A 75 14.31 2.36 -2.39
C ALA A 75 13.83 0.98 -1.92
N ASN A 76 14.70 0.18 -1.30
CA ASN A 76 14.35 -1.16 -0.80
C ASN A 76 13.38 -1.06 0.38
N LEU A 77 13.57 -0.05 1.24
CA LEU A 77 12.65 0.26 2.34
C LEU A 77 11.26 0.64 1.80
N ILE A 78 11.19 1.52 0.79
CA ILE A 78 9.93 1.90 0.17
C ILE A 78 9.22 0.69 -0.44
N LEU A 79 9.96 -0.13 -1.20
CA LEU A 79 9.42 -1.32 -1.87
C LEU A 79 8.88 -2.34 -0.86
N VAL A 80 9.66 -2.65 0.20
CA VAL A 80 9.23 -3.65 1.18
C VAL A 80 8.04 -3.16 2.00
N LEU A 81 8.05 -1.90 2.43
CA LEU A 81 6.92 -1.35 3.17
C LEU A 81 5.67 -1.29 2.30
N ALA A 82 5.78 -0.89 1.03
CA ALA A 82 4.65 -0.89 0.10
C ALA A 82 4.11 -2.30 -0.11
N LEU A 83 5.00 -3.29 -0.29
CA LEU A 83 4.64 -4.70 -0.42
C LEU A 83 3.88 -5.20 0.82
N THR A 84 4.31 -4.83 2.02
CA THR A 84 3.63 -5.26 3.27
C THR A 84 2.22 -4.68 3.42
N ARG A 85 1.95 -3.50 2.84
CA ARG A 85 0.65 -2.81 2.90
C ARG A 85 -0.29 -3.24 1.78
N MET A 86 0.26 -3.69 0.66
CA MET A 86 -0.45 -4.09 -0.54
C MET A 86 -1.65 -5.05 -0.30
N PRO A 87 -1.56 -6.09 0.57
CA PRO A 87 -2.69 -6.99 0.81
C PRO A 87 -3.93 -6.31 1.38
N VAL A 88 -3.77 -5.23 2.18
CA VAL A 88 -4.90 -4.46 2.73
C VAL A 88 -5.68 -3.82 1.59
N TYR A 89 -4.97 -3.10 0.70
CA TYR A 89 -5.57 -2.48 -0.48
C TYR A 89 -6.22 -3.51 -1.42
N ILE A 90 -5.56 -4.65 -1.68
CA ILE A 90 -6.13 -5.74 -2.52
C ILE A 90 -7.47 -6.20 -1.97
N ARG A 91 -7.52 -6.54 -0.68
CA ARG A 91 -8.70 -7.11 -0.04
C ARG A 91 -9.84 -6.11 0.01
N THR A 92 -9.56 -4.87 0.42
CA THR A 92 -10.58 -3.82 0.50
C THR A 92 -11.12 -3.45 -0.88
N THR A 93 -10.25 -3.25 -1.87
CA THR A 93 -10.74 -2.96 -3.22
C THR A 93 -11.56 -4.12 -3.75
N ARG A 94 -11.14 -5.37 -3.54
CA ARG A 94 -11.91 -6.54 -3.97
C ARG A 94 -13.30 -6.58 -3.32
N SER A 95 -13.41 -6.33 -2.01
CA SER A 95 -14.71 -6.35 -1.33
C SER A 95 -15.64 -5.28 -1.87
N GLU A 96 -15.14 -4.06 -2.05
CA GLU A 96 -15.93 -2.95 -2.61
C GLU A 96 -16.36 -3.26 -4.04
N VAL A 97 -15.47 -3.80 -4.88
CA VAL A 97 -15.80 -4.15 -6.27
C VAL A 97 -16.87 -5.22 -6.34
N LEU A 98 -16.81 -6.23 -5.48
CA LEU A 98 -17.82 -7.29 -5.41
C LEU A 98 -19.20 -6.76 -5.00
N GLU A 99 -19.25 -5.75 -4.13
CA GLU A 99 -20.50 -5.10 -3.76
C GLU A 99 -21.01 -4.20 -4.90
N ILE A 100 -20.15 -3.32 -5.43
CA ILE A 100 -20.51 -2.32 -6.42
C ILE A 100 -20.98 -2.96 -7.72
N ARG A 101 -20.36 -4.07 -8.15
CA ARG A 101 -20.71 -4.73 -9.41
C ARG A 101 -22.12 -5.31 -9.43
N GLU A 102 -22.73 -5.56 -8.27
CA GLU A 102 -24.09 -6.08 -8.12
C GLU A 102 -25.14 -4.94 -8.00
N ARG A 103 -24.72 -3.67 -8.14
CA ARG A 103 -25.63 -2.51 -8.08
C ARG A 103 -26.34 -2.29 -9.42
N ILE A 104 -27.59 -1.83 -9.34
CA ILE A 104 -28.51 -1.63 -10.48
C ILE A 104 -27.90 -0.79 -11.62
N PHE A 105 -27.14 0.26 -11.31
CA PHE A 105 -26.55 1.11 -12.34
C PHE A 105 -25.50 0.37 -13.20
N VAL A 106 -24.87 -0.67 -12.64
CA VAL A 106 -23.92 -1.51 -13.37
C VAL A 106 -24.68 -2.41 -14.35
N ASP A 107 -25.79 -3.00 -13.92
CA ASP A 107 -26.66 -3.80 -14.78
C ASP A 107 -27.26 -2.95 -15.91
N ALA A 108 -27.71 -1.74 -15.60
CA ALA A 108 -28.19 -0.78 -16.59
C ALA A 108 -27.08 -0.41 -17.60
N ALA A 109 -25.85 -0.16 -17.14
CA ALA A 109 -24.73 0.11 -18.02
C ALA A 109 -24.41 -1.08 -18.95
N ARG A 110 -24.46 -2.32 -18.44
CA ARG A 110 -24.30 -3.53 -19.26
C ARG A 110 -25.42 -3.67 -20.30
N ALA A 111 -26.68 -3.42 -19.91
CA ALA A 111 -27.83 -3.47 -20.81
C ALA A 111 -27.73 -2.43 -21.95
N LEU A 112 -27.10 -1.29 -21.69
CA LEU A 112 -26.78 -0.26 -22.69
C LEU A 112 -25.52 -0.58 -23.53
N GLY A 113 -24.95 -1.78 -23.40
CA GLY A 113 -23.79 -2.23 -24.19
C GLY A 113 -22.44 -1.71 -23.70
N ALA A 114 -22.33 -1.25 -22.45
CA ALA A 114 -21.04 -0.86 -21.89
C ALA A 114 -20.14 -2.09 -21.68
N GLY A 115 -18.97 -2.10 -22.32
CA GLY A 115 -17.96 -3.14 -22.10
C GLY A 115 -17.40 -3.12 -20.68
N SER A 116 -16.89 -4.26 -20.23
CA SER A 116 -16.35 -4.47 -18.88
C SER A 116 -15.32 -3.42 -18.45
N LEU A 117 -14.36 -3.11 -19.32
CA LEU A 117 -13.32 -2.13 -19.03
C LEU A 117 -13.90 -0.72 -18.79
N ARG A 118 -14.94 -0.35 -19.55
CA ARG A 118 -15.63 0.94 -19.40
C ARG A 118 -16.38 1.00 -18.07
N ILE A 119 -17.01 -0.09 -17.65
CA ILE A 119 -17.69 -0.19 -16.36
C ILE A 119 -16.67 -0.04 -15.22
N VAL A 120 -15.59 -0.80 -15.27
CA VAL A 120 -14.55 -0.76 -14.23
C VAL A 120 -13.94 0.63 -14.11
N CYS A 121 -13.42 1.20 -15.20
CA CYS A 121 -12.68 2.46 -15.13
C CYS A 121 -13.58 3.69 -14.88
N LYS A 122 -14.82 3.70 -15.38
CA LYS A 122 -15.68 4.89 -15.32
C LYS A 122 -16.69 4.86 -14.17
N HIS A 123 -17.06 3.68 -13.67
CA HIS A 123 -18.10 3.56 -12.65
C HIS A 123 -17.58 2.95 -11.34
N ILE A 124 -16.79 1.88 -11.41
CA ILE A 124 -16.34 1.16 -10.21
C ILE A 124 -15.10 1.82 -9.59
N ALA A 125 -14.02 1.99 -10.36
CA ALA A 125 -12.75 2.49 -9.86
C ALA A 125 -12.86 3.88 -9.18
N PRO A 126 -13.62 4.86 -9.71
CA PRO A 126 -13.77 6.16 -9.05
C PRO A 126 -14.50 6.05 -7.70
N LEU A 127 -15.44 5.10 -7.57
CA LEU A 127 -16.19 4.90 -6.34
C LEU A 127 -15.32 4.26 -5.25
N VAL A 128 -14.54 3.24 -5.62
CA VAL A 128 -13.62 2.56 -4.69
C VAL A 128 -12.47 3.48 -4.26
N PHE A 129 -12.03 4.38 -5.14
CA PHE A 129 -10.92 5.29 -4.86
C PHE A 129 -11.15 6.17 -3.62
N SER A 130 -12.39 6.62 -3.38
CA SER A 130 -12.77 7.38 -2.18
C SER A 130 -12.50 6.60 -0.89
N THR A 131 -12.85 5.32 -0.86
CA THR A 131 -12.58 4.42 0.27
C THR A 131 -11.07 4.23 0.45
N LEU A 132 -10.32 4.07 -0.66
CA LEU A 132 -8.87 3.88 -0.61
C LEU A 132 -8.11 5.09 -0.08
N ILE A 133 -8.54 6.31 -0.41
CA ILE A 133 -7.93 7.54 0.14
C ILE A 133 -8.08 7.61 1.66
N THR A 134 -9.24 7.21 2.17
CA THR A 134 -9.50 7.19 3.62
C THR A 134 -8.51 6.25 4.31
N ILE A 135 -8.32 5.05 3.77
CA ILE A 135 -7.37 4.07 4.29
C ILE A 135 -5.93 4.56 4.15
N ALA A 136 -5.57 5.20 3.03
CA ALA A 136 -4.25 5.77 2.80
C ALA A 136 -3.83 6.78 3.87
N THR A 137 -4.78 7.55 4.40
CA THR A 137 -4.50 8.50 5.49
C THR A 137 -4.05 7.79 6.77
N LEU A 138 -4.69 6.67 7.11
CA LEU A 138 -4.32 5.86 8.27
C LEU A 138 -3.00 5.12 8.03
N ASP A 139 -2.83 4.56 6.83
CA ASP A 139 -1.62 3.82 6.48
C ASP A 139 -0.38 4.72 6.41
N PHE A 140 -0.55 6.00 6.10
CA PHE A 140 0.54 6.97 6.20
C PHE A 140 1.16 6.99 7.62
N ALA A 141 0.33 7.03 8.66
CA ALA A 141 0.80 6.98 10.05
C ALA A 141 1.47 5.64 10.38
N PHE A 142 0.89 4.52 9.94
CA PHE A 142 1.48 3.19 10.18
C PHE A 142 2.82 3.01 9.48
N VAL A 143 2.98 3.55 8.27
CA VAL A 143 4.23 3.48 7.51
C VAL A 143 5.32 4.31 8.21
N MET A 144 5.00 5.51 8.70
CA MET A 144 5.96 6.30 9.48
C MET A 144 6.42 5.53 10.73
N LEU A 145 5.50 4.92 11.47
CA LEU A 145 5.83 4.13 12.66
C LEU A 145 6.70 2.92 12.30
N ALA A 146 6.40 2.23 11.21
CA ALA A 146 7.17 1.08 10.75
C ALA A 146 8.58 1.47 10.29
N GLU A 147 8.71 2.56 9.53
CA GLU A 147 10.01 3.13 9.14
C GLU A 147 10.82 3.48 10.39
N SER A 148 10.22 4.18 11.34
CA SER A 148 10.92 4.62 12.55
C SER A 148 11.35 3.43 13.42
N ALA A 149 10.54 2.37 13.51
CA ALA A 149 10.92 1.13 14.18
C ALA A 149 12.11 0.43 13.50
N LEU A 150 12.14 0.38 12.16
CA LEU A 150 13.27 -0.21 11.41
C LEU A 150 14.55 0.62 11.56
N SER A 151 14.43 1.94 11.53
CA SER A 151 15.53 2.88 11.73
C SER A 151 16.08 2.77 13.16
N PHE A 152 15.22 2.62 14.18
CA PHE A 152 15.63 2.33 15.55
C PHE A 152 16.38 1.00 15.68
N LEU A 153 15.97 -0.03 14.92
CA LEU A 153 16.66 -1.32 14.86
C LEU A 153 17.99 -1.29 14.07
N GLY A 154 18.38 -0.14 13.50
CA GLY A 154 19.61 0.04 12.71
C GLY A 154 19.55 -0.57 11.30
N ILE A 155 18.39 -1.08 10.89
CA ILE A 155 18.16 -1.76 9.60
C ILE A 155 17.48 -0.82 8.59
N GLY A 156 16.98 0.32 9.06
CA GLY A 156 16.40 1.37 8.24
C GLY A 156 17.45 2.20 7.49
N ILE A 157 17.23 3.51 7.47
CA ILE A 157 18.04 4.42 6.66
C ILE A 157 19.43 4.58 7.26
N GLN A 158 20.44 4.49 6.39
CA GLN A 158 21.84 4.61 6.77
C GLN A 158 22.31 6.07 6.63
N PRO A 159 23.30 6.52 7.45
CA PRO A 159 23.92 7.83 7.29
C PRO A 159 24.41 8.06 5.84
N PRO A 160 24.28 9.27 5.25
CA PRO A 160 24.14 10.59 5.88
C PRO A 160 22.70 11.06 6.16
N GLU A 161 21.69 10.30 5.73
CA GLU A 161 20.28 10.65 5.95
C GLU A 161 19.87 10.41 7.42
N ILE A 162 18.96 11.24 7.93
CA ILE A 162 18.45 11.18 9.30
C ILE A 162 16.93 11.08 9.22
N THR A 163 16.32 10.18 9.99
CA THR A 163 14.86 10.10 10.19
C THR A 163 14.51 10.17 11.66
N TRP A 164 13.22 10.27 11.99
CA TRP A 164 12.79 10.35 13.39
C TRP A 164 13.16 9.09 14.17
N GLY A 165 13.18 7.91 13.54
CA GLY A 165 13.61 6.67 14.17
C GLY A 165 15.07 6.67 14.63
N LEU A 166 15.95 7.43 13.97
CA LEU A 166 17.37 7.59 14.37
C LEU A 166 17.59 8.66 15.45
N MET A 167 16.53 9.37 15.84
CA MET A 167 16.58 10.44 16.84
C MET A 167 16.03 10.02 18.21
N VAL A 168 15.36 8.86 18.27
CA VAL A 168 14.96 8.19 19.51
C VAL A 168 16.14 7.41 20.05
#